data_AF-A0A8X7BJ84-F1
#
_entry.id   AF-A0A8X7BJ84-F1
#
_cell.length_a   1.000
_cell.length_b   1.000
_cell.length_c   1.000
_cell.angle_alpha   90.00
_cell.angle_beta   90.00
_cell.angle_gamma   90.00
#
_symmetry.space_group_name_H-M   'P 1'
#
loop_
_entity.id
_entity.type
_entity.pdbx_description
1 polymer ?
#
loop_
_entity_poly.entity_id
_entity_poly.type
_entity_poly.pdbx_seq_one_letter_code
_entity_poly.pdbx_strand_id
1 'polypeptide(L)'
;MVLQFLFMDDNAPCHRTVAAEQLLESENIERMDWPARSPDLNPIEHVWNFLGRRLEARTLPPVTIRELRLALQDEWAAMPQQLIDTLILSMGRRCETCLAVRGDHIPY
;
A
#
# COMPACT_ATOMS: atom_id res chain seq x y z
N MET A 1 13.27 3.45 21.90
CA MET A 1 12.97 2.38 20.93
C MET A 1 13.44 2.84 19.57
N VAL A 2 14.36 2.12 18.95
CA VAL A 2 14.62 2.30 17.51
C VAL A 2 13.45 1.63 16.80
N LEU A 3 12.71 2.36 15.97
CA LEU A 3 11.68 1.75 15.11
C LEU A 3 12.42 0.89 14.08
N GLN A 4 12.23 -0.42 14.14
CA GLN A 4 12.68 -1.32 13.07
C GLN A 4 11.79 -1.07 11.86
N PHE A 5 12.39 -0.64 10.76
CA PHE A 5 11.69 -0.51 9.47
C PHE A 5 11.55 -1.90 8.86
N LEU A 6 10.34 -2.25 8.45
CA LEU A 6 10.03 -3.52 7.79
C LEU A 6 9.35 -3.20 6.46
N PHE A 7 9.93 -3.64 5.36
CA PHE A 7 9.42 -3.41 4.01
C PHE A 7 8.36 -4.45 3.65
N MET A 8 7.24 -4.02 3.07
CA MET A 8 6.17 -4.91 2.61
C MET A 8 5.96 -4.72 1.11
N ASP A 9 5.84 -5.85 0.40
CA ASP A 9 5.43 -5.94 -1.00
C ASP A 9 4.47 -7.13 -1.20
N ASP A 10 3.92 -7.28 -2.40
CA ASP A 10 2.88 -8.27 -2.75
C ASP A 10 3.42 -9.60 -3.30
N ASN A 11 4.74 -9.84 -3.25
CA ASN A 11 5.42 -10.96 -3.91
C ASN A 11 5.29 -11.02 -5.44
N ALA A 12 4.99 -9.92 -6.15
CA ALA A 12 5.02 -9.95 -7.61
C ALA A 12 6.38 -10.45 -8.14
N PRO A 13 6.44 -11.18 -9.27
CA PRO A 13 7.69 -11.76 -9.77
C PRO A 13 8.85 -10.77 -9.94
N CYS A 14 8.55 -9.51 -10.27
CA CYS A 14 9.55 -8.44 -10.36
C CYS A 14 10.19 -8.09 -9.00
N HIS A 15 9.48 -8.27 -7.89
CA HIS A 15 9.95 -8.01 -6.53
C HIS A 15 10.82 -9.15 -5.97
N ARG A 16 10.84 -10.32 -6.64
CA ARG A 16 11.61 -11.52 -6.23
C ARG A 16 12.79 -11.82 -7.16
N THR A 17 13.22 -10.83 -7.94
CA THR A 17 14.41 -10.96 -8.78
C THR A 17 15.67 -10.93 -7.92
N VAL A 18 16.75 -11.58 -8.38
CA VAL A 18 18.07 -11.55 -7.70
C VAL A 18 18.53 -10.11 -7.43
N ALA A 19 18.31 -9.21 -8.40
CA ALA A 19 18.67 -7.80 -8.25
C ALA A 19 17.86 -7.09 -7.14
N ALA A 20 16.57 -7.40 -7.02
CA ALA A 20 15.73 -6.84 -5.96
C ALA A 20 16.14 -7.37 -4.57
N GLU A 21 16.43 -8.67 -4.45
CA GLU A 21 16.93 -9.25 -3.19
C GLU A 21 18.27 -8.64 -2.77
N GLN A 22 19.23 -8.60 -3.70
CA GLN A 22 20.56 -8.01 -3.45
C GLN A 22 20.46 -6.54 -3.03
N LEU A 23 19.53 -5.78 -3.59
CA LEU A 23 19.30 -4.39 -3.19
C LEU A 23 18.84 -4.31 -1.74
N LEU A 24 17.80 -5.07 -1.35
CA LEU A 24 17.31 -5.04 0.04
C LEU A 24 18.37 -5.50 1.04
N GLU A 25 19.13 -6.55 0.71
CA GLU A 25 20.25 -7.02 1.52
C GLU A 25 21.33 -5.92 1.68
N SER A 26 21.70 -5.26 0.58
CA SER A 26 22.73 -4.21 0.60
C SER A 26 22.33 -2.97 1.40
N GLU A 27 21.04 -2.66 1.45
CA GLU A 27 20.47 -1.55 2.22
C GLU A 27 20.08 -1.97 3.65
N ASN A 28 20.33 -3.25 4.03
CA ASN A 28 19.92 -3.83 5.32
C ASN A 28 18.42 -3.61 5.62
N ILE A 29 17.59 -3.77 4.59
CA ILE A 29 16.13 -3.67 4.66
C ILE A 29 15.55 -5.06 4.83
N GLU A 30 14.89 -5.30 5.95
CA GLU A 30 14.13 -6.52 6.17
C GLU A 30 12.80 -6.48 5.41
N ARG A 31 12.42 -7.60 4.80
CA ARG A 31 11.14 -7.75 4.11
C ARG A 31 10.18 -8.58 4.96
N MET A 32 8.93 -8.12 5.03
CA MET A 32 7.81 -8.85 5.64
C MET A 32 7.41 -10.06 4.80
N ASP A 33 7.15 -11.18 5.44
CA ASP A 33 6.46 -12.31 4.81
C ASP A 33 5.02 -11.91 4.46
N TRP A 34 4.65 -12.11 3.18
CA TRP A 34 3.33 -11.72 2.70
C TRP A 34 2.60 -12.91 2.05
N PRO A 35 1.31 -13.15 2.33
CA PRO A 35 0.53 -14.17 1.65
C PRO A 35 0.21 -13.78 0.21
N ALA A 36 0.22 -14.76 -0.71
CA ALA A 36 -0.18 -14.53 -2.09
C ALA A 36 -1.67 -14.15 -2.17
N ARG A 37 -2.04 -13.34 -3.17
CA ARG A 37 -3.44 -12.97 -3.50
C ARG A 37 -4.22 -12.36 -2.33
N SER A 38 -3.56 -11.56 -1.49
CA SER A 38 -4.17 -10.93 -0.32
C SER A 38 -4.21 -9.39 -0.42
N PRO A 39 -4.90 -8.82 -1.42
CA PRO A 39 -5.01 -7.37 -1.59
C PRO A 39 -5.84 -6.71 -0.46
N ASP A 40 -6.78 -7.45 0.13
CA ASP A 40 -7.60 -7.04 1.28
C ASP A 40 -6.77 -6.81 2.56
N LEU A 41 -5.62 -7.47 2.66
CA LEU A 41 -4.63 -7.19 3.69
C LEU A 41 -3.74 -6.00 3.36
N ASN A 42 -3.59 -5.60 2.10
CA ASN A 42 -2.61 -4.59 1.71
C ASN A 42 -3.15 -3.15 1.92
N PRO A 43 -2.60 -2.36 2.86
CA PRO A 43 -3.08 -1.00 3.12
C PRO A 43 -2.97 -0.06 1.91
N ILE A 44 -2.02 -0.30 1.01
CA ILE A 44 -1.78 0.61 -0.13
C ILE A 44 -2.96 0.60 -1.11
N GLU A 45 -3.74 -0.48 -1.18
CA GLU A 45 -4.93 -0.55 -2.04
C GLU A 45 -5.98 0.49 -1.63
N HIS A 46 -6.12 0.74 -0.32
CA HIS A 46 -7.00 1.80 0.18
C HIS A 46 -6.48 3.20 -0.12
N VAL A 47 -5.15 3.37 -0.08
CA VAL A 47 -4.50 4.63 -0.44
C VAL A 47 -4.73 4.92 -1.92
N TRP A 48 -4.59 3.93 -2.81
CA TRP A 48 -4.89 4.06 -4.23
C TRP A 48 -6.36 4.39 -4.49
N ASN A 49 -7.29 3.70 -3.81
CA ASN A 49 -8.72 3.99 -3.91
C ASN A 49 -9.05 5.42 -3.43
N PHE A 50 -8.42 5.90 -2.35
CA PHE A 50 -8.57 7.29 -1.89
C PHE A 50 -8.11 8.27 -2.97
N LEU A 51 -6.91 8.09 -3.53
CA LEU A 51 -6.38 8.96 -4.58
C LEU A 51 -7.26 8.94 -5.83
N GLY A 52 -7.74 7.76 -6.26
CA GLY A 52 -8.65 7.62 -7.39
C GLY A 52 -9.93 8.44 -7.19
N ARG A 53 -10.59 8.31 -6.03
CA ARG A 53 -11.79 9.08 -5.69
C ARG A 53 -11.52 10.59 -5.64
N ARG A 54 -10.36 10.99 -5.13
CA ARG A 54 -9.95 12.41 -5.09
C ARG A 54 -9.76 12.97 -6.49
N LEU A 55 -9.11 12.22 -7.38
CA LEU A 55 -8.96 12.59 -8.79
C LEU A 55 -10.31 12.70 -9.51
N GLU A 56 -11.20 11.71 -9.33
CA GLU A 56 -12.55 11.71 -9.91
C GLU A 56 -13.38 12.90 -9.45
N ALA A 57 -13.19 13.35 -8.21
CA ALA A 57 -13.88 14.49 -7.63
C ALA A 57 -13.31 15.86 -8.04
N ARG A 58 -12.21 15.92 -8.80
CA ARG A 58 -11.62 17.20 -9.23
C ARG A 58 -12.54 17.90 -10.23
N THR A 59 -12.73 19.20 -10.03
CA THR A 59 -13.50 20.06 -10.95
C THR A 59 -12.91 20.07 -12.37
N LEU A 60 -11.59 19.96 -12.47
CA LEU A 60 -10.86 19.85 -13.74
C LEU A 60 -10.15 18.50 -13.78
N PRO A 61 -10.74 17.49 -14.43
CA PRO A 61 -10.10 16.20 -14.62
C PRO A 61 -8.84 16.34 -15.48
N PRO A 62 -7.75 15.63 -15.14
CA PRO A 62 -6.54 15.62 -15.96
C PRO A 62 -6.81 14.93 -17.31
N VAL A 63 -6.39 15.55 -18.41
CA VAL A 63 -6.55 14.99 -19.77
C VAL A 63 -5.21 14.59 -20.41
N THR A 64 -4.10 14.96 -19.78
CA THR A 64 -2.75 14.54 -20.16
C THR A 64 -2.05 13.78 -19.04
N ILE A 65 -1.06 12.96 -19.39
CA ILE A 65 -0.20 12.25 -18.42
C ILE A 65 0.49 13.24 -17.47
N ARG A 66 0.88 14.43 -17.97
CA ARG A 66 1.51 15.47 -17.15
C ARG A 66 0.53 16.01 -16.10
N GLU A 67 -0.69 16.33 -16.51
CA GLU A 67 -1.72 16.80 -15.58
C GLU A 67 -2.10 15.73 -14.57
N LEU A 68 -2.20 14.46 -15.00
CA LEU A 68 -2.49 13.35 -14.09
C LEU A 68 -1.42 13.21 -13.03
N ARG A 69 -0.14 13.31 -13.40
CA ARG A 69 0.98 13.27 -12.45
C ARG A 69 0.89 14.40 -11.42
N LEU A 70 0.66 15.63 -11.88
CA LEU A 70 0.55 16.79 -10.98
C LEU A 70 -0.66 16.66 -10.05
N ALA A 71 -1.82 16.26 -10.60
CA ALA A 71 -3.02 16.04 -9.80
C ALA A 71 -2.80 14.96 -8.73
N LEU A 72 -2.15 13.83 -9.07
CA LEU A 72 -1.80 12.79 -8.09
C LEU A 72 -0.87 13.31 -6.99
N GLN A 73 0.12 14.14 -7.34
CA GLN A 73 1.03 14.74 -6.36
C GLN A 73 0.28 15.69 -5.42
N ASP A 74 -0.63 16.52 -5.95
CA ASP A 74 -1.47 17.41 -5.16
C ASP A 74 -2.35 16.61 -4.18
N GLU A 75 -3.04 15.57 -4.68
CA GLU A 75 -3.95 14.76 -3.86
C GLU A 75 -3.20 13.90 -2.83
N TRP A 76 -1.98 13.45 -3.16
CA TRP A 76 -1.09 12.79 -2.21
C TRP A 76 -0.67 13.75 -1.09
N ALA A 77 -0.21 14.95 -1.44
CA ALA A 77 0.21 15.95 -0.46
C ALA A 77 -0.95 16.43 0.43
N ALA A 78 -2.17 16.42 -0.09
CA ALA A 78 -3.38 16.76 0.66
C ALA A 78 -3.94 15.59 1.50
N MET A 79 -3.41 14.37 1.35
CA MET A 79 -3.89 13.20 2.09
C MET A 79 -3.64 13.38 3.59
N PRO A 80 -4.66 13.23 4.45
CA PRO A 80 -4.44 13.31 5.89
C PRO A 80 -3.54 12.17 6.37
N GLN A 81 -2.47 12.49 7.10
CA GLN A 81 -1.59 11.47 7.72
C GLN A 81 -2.40 10.49 8.61
N GLN A 82 -3.43 11.00 9.29
CA GLN A 82 -4.33 10.18 10.11
C GLN A 82 -5.00 9.04 9.31
N LEU A 83 -5.26 9.22 8.01
CA LEU A 83 -5.81 8.16 7.17
C LEU A 83 -4.79 7.03 7.00
N ILE A 84 -3.53 7.37 6.72
CA ILE A 84 -2.43 6.40 6.61
C ILE A 84 -2.23 5.67 7.94
N ASP A 85 -2.18 6.41 9.05
CA ASP A 85 -2.01 5.84 10.38
C ASP A 85 -3.16 4.88 10.72
N THR A 86 -4.40 5.26 10.40
CA THR A 86 -5.58 4.41 10.63
C THR A 86 -5.51 3.12 9.81
N LEU A 87 -5.06 3.20 8.55
CA LEU A 87 -4.90 2.02 7.70
C LEU A 87 -3.84 1.07 8.26
N ILE A 88 -2.68 1.59 8.66
CA ILE A 88 -1.60 0.80 9.27
C ILE A 88 -2.07 0.16 10.59
N LEU A 89 -2.69 0.94 11.47
CA LEU A 89 -3.19 0.46 12.77
C LEU A 89 -4.33 -0.57 12.61
N SER A 90 -5.04 -0.58 11.48
CA SER A 90 -6.10 -1.57 11.21
C SER A 90 -5.56 -2.97 10.89
N MET A 91 -4.25 -3.11 10.58
CA MET A 91 -3.67 -4.37 10.12
C MET A 91 -3.87 -5.54 11.07
N GLY A 92 -3.72 -5.32 12.39
CA GLY A 92 -3.96 -6.37 13.38
C GLY A 92 -5.37 -6.95 13.27
N ARG A 93 -6.38 -6.08 13.16
CA ARG A 93 -7.78 -6.50 13.00
C ARG A 93 -8.04 -7.20 11.67
N ARG A 94 -7.43 -6.75 10.57
CA ARG A 94 -7.55 -7.40 9.26
C ARG A 94 -7.01 -8.84 9.30
N CYS A 95 -5.82 -9.01 9.89
CA CYS A 95 -5.23 -10.34 10.09
C CYS A 95 -6.11 -11.23 10.97
N GLU A 96 -6.63 -10.72 12.08
CA GLU A 96 -7.58 -11.45 12.94
C GLU A 96 -8.84 -11.87 12.18
N THR A 97 -9.39 -10.98 11.34
CA THR A 97 -10.57 -11.26 10.52
C THR A 97 -10.26 -12.36 9.48
N CYS A 98 -9.11 -12.26 8.80
CA CYS A 98 -8.65 -13.24 7.82
C CYS A 98 -8.47 -14.62 8.47
N LEU A 99 -7.87 -14.68 9.67
CA LEU A 99 -7.75 -15.91 10.45
C LEU A 99 -9.12 -16.49 10.82
N ALA A 100 -10.08 -15.65 11.22
CA ALA A 100 -11.43 -16.09 11.57
C ALA A 100 -12.18 -16.72 10.39
N VAL A 101 -11.91 -16.25 9.16
CA VAL A 101 -12.45 -16.85 7.92
C VAL A 101 -11.51 -17.89 7.29
N ARG A 102 -10.48 -18.35 8.02
CA ARG A 102 -9.52 -19.38 7.59
C ARG A 102 -8.76 -19.03 6.30
N GLY A 103 -8.37 -17.77 6.15
CA GLY A 103 -7.61 -17.29 4.99
C GLY A 103 -8.47 -16.92 3.78
N ASP A 104 -9.80 -16.98 3.89
CA ASP A 104 -10.71 -16.51 2.84
C ASP A 104 -10.80 -14.98 2.81
N HIS A 105 -11.44 -14.45 1.78
CA HIS A 105 -11.58 -13.02 1.54
C HIS A 105 -12.26 -12.28 2.69
N ILE A 106 -11.71 -11.12 3.05
CA ILE A 106 -12.31 -10.21 4.04
C ILE A 106 -12.82 -8.92 3.39
N PRO A 107 -13.94 -8.35 3.88
CA PRO A 107 -14.57 -7.16 3.28
C PRO A 107 -13.87 -5.87 3.73
N TYR A 108 -12.62 -5.69 3.30
CA TYR A 108 -11.85 -4.45 3.44
C TYR A 108 -11.63 -3.81 2.08
#